data_AF-A0A1T4TZ83-F1
#
_entry.id   AF-A0A1T4TZ83-F1
#
_cell.length_a   1.000
_cell.length_b   1.000
_cell.length_c   1.000
_cell.angle_alpha   90.00
_cell.angle_beta   90.00
_cell.angle_gamma   90.00
#
_symmetry.space_group_name_H-M   'P 1'
#
loop_
_entity.id
_entity.type
_entity.pdbx_description
1 polymer ?
#
loop_
_entity_poly.entity_id
_entity_poly.type
_entity_poly.pdbx_seq_one_letter_code
_entity_poly.pdbx_strand_id
1 'polypeptide(L)'
;MILRFRIHCARTLLTLLTVISLWGCSKEYSRESPITDPVEQPSEMAAYALEHQGGSCSDAVVTGTFKAGTPVAAGAKIQVTVQVAMPGAWILTTGNVNGMEFTGGGTFTATGKYTITLMGRGTPQQEGSFIFPLKTSGSSCGVTVKVSGNGPEIPTPPADFYYKMTANGKDYMQEVTDAGLYVLVSQTTGGTDVLLGTGISWAGSASLPLGKTEMIIAKGMLANFDAVSNQEFKNFFQPGNYNYMIMNNQTFGTGMLLNWTDEKGVSWTSLNGATGQPNGTFTIMSAEDWSGYPGYYGLKVKMKFSCKLYNEAGGELTITNGEMVGGFLKKR
;
A
#
# COMPACT_ATOMS: atom_id res chain seq x y z
N MET A 1 7.74 -6.40 66.25
CA MET A 1 8.58 -7.27 65.41
C MET A 1 9.59 -6.35 64.71
N ILE A 2 10.68 -5.93 65.37
CA ILE A 2 11.96 -6.66 65.52
C ILE A 2 12.39 -7.14 64.11
N LEU A 3 13.41 -6.57 63.45
CA LEU A 3 14.81 -6.58 63.88
C LEU A 3 15.64 -5.51 63.14
N ARG A 4 16.40 -4.72 63.88
CA ARG A 4 17.52 -3.89 63.41
C ARG A 4 18.78 -4.77 63.34
N PHE A 5 19.69 -4.52 62.41
CA PHE A 5 21.11 -4.85 62.61
C PHE A 5 22.04 -3.76 62.07
N ARG A 6 22.79 -3.16 63.00
CA ARG A 6 24.07 -2.47 62.80
C ARG A 6 25.13 -3.37 63.43
N ILE A 7 26.28 -3.57 62.79
CA ILE A 7 27.56 -3.86 63.48
C ILE A 7 28.70 -3.09 62.80
N HIS A 8 29.55 -2.51 63.66
CA HIS A 8 30.73 -1.68 63.42
C HIS A 8 32.04 -2.51 63.51
N CYS A 9 33.17 -1.83 63.30
CA CYS A 9 34.57 -2.12 63.68
C CYS A 9 35.46 -2.76 62.61
N ALA A 10 36.74 -2.41 62.45
CA ALA A 10 37.56 -1.31 62.97
C ALA A 10 38.91 -1.26 62.20
N ARG A 11 39.41 -0.04 61.97
CA ARG A 11 40.80 0.49 62.03
C ARG A 11 42.03 -0.45 61.98
N THR A 12 42.93 -0.18 61.02
CA THR A 12 44.39 0.18 61.18
C THR A 12 44.99 0.45 59.78
N LEU A 13 45.30 1.68 59.34
CA LEU A 13 46.44 2.57 59.65
C LEU A 13 47.81 2.02 59.20
N LEU A 14 48.36 2.53 58.08
CA LEU A 14 49.74 3.06 57.93
C LEU A 14 49.95 3.52 56.46
N THR A 15 50.02 4.84 56.23
CA THR A 15 51.24 5.59 55.80
C THR A 15 51.63 5.39 54.34
N LEU A 16 52.06 6.36 53.53
CA LEU A 16 52.36 7.79 53.61
C LEU A 16 53.17 7.98 52.30
N LEU A 17 52.87 8.96 51.46
CA LEU A 17 53.81 9.76 50.65
C LEU A 17 52.98 10.48 49.57
N THR A 18 52.69 11.77 49.76
CA THR A 18 53.41 12.91 49.11
C THR A 18 53.12 13.01 47.61
N VAL A 19 52.88 14.14 46.97
CA VAL A 19 52.78 15.56 47.30
C VAL A 19 52.19 16.17 46.02
N ILE A 20 51.44 17.25 46.20
CA ILE A 20 50.86 18.13 45.19
C ILE A 20 51.83 18.47 44.03
N SER A 21 51.33 18.41 42.79
CA SER A 21 51.70 19.40 41.77
C SER A 21 50.57 19.57 40.74
N LEU A 22 49.84 20.67 40.89
CA LEU A 22 49.06 21.31 39.84
C LEU A 22 50.02 21.84 38.77
N TRP A 23 50.08 21.21 37.60
CA TRP A 23 50.62 21.85 36.39
C TRP A 23 49.67 21.56 35.24
N GLY A 24 49.19 22.64 34.61
CA GLY A 24 48.38 22.57 33.41
C GLY A 24 49.13 21.89 32.28
N CYS A 25 48.41 21.13 31.46
CA CYS A 25 48.92 20.77 30.15
C CYS A 25 48.93 22.03 29.28
N SER A 26 50.13 22.57 29.07
CA SER A 26 50.46 23.33 27.87
C SER A 26 50.09 22.49 26.65
N LYS A 27 49.48 23.11 25.64
CA LYS A 27 49.28 22.50 24.32
C LYS A 27 50.67 22.31 23.69
N GLU A 28 51.14 21.07 23.60
CA GLU A 28 52.37 20.76 22.88
C GLU A 28 52.10 20.89 21.37
N TYR A 29 52.79 21.82 20.72
CA TYR A 29 52.88 21.86 19.26
C TYR A 29 53.92 20.81 18.85
N SER A 30 53.47 19.64 18.41
CA SER A 30 54.32 18.75 17.63
C SER A 30 54.66 19.43 16.31
N ARG A 31 55.94 19.72 16.09
CA ARG A 31 56.45 19.96 14.73
C ARG A 31 56.61 18.61 14.06
N GLU A 32 55.64 18.24 13.22
CA GLU A 32 55.87 17.19 12.23
C GLU A 32 56.59 17.80 11.02
N SER A 33 57.70 17.18 10.66
CA SER A 33 58.43 17.42 9.41
C SER A 33 57.51 17.14 8.21
N PRO A 34 57.74 17.78 7.05
CA PRO A 34 56.93 17.53 5.87
C PRO A 34 57.26 16.14 5.32
N ILE A 35 56.45 15.15 5.71
CA ILE A 35 56.31 13.89 5.01
C ILE A 35 55.10 14.07 4.10
N THR A 36 55.33 14.04 2.79
CA THR A 36 54.28 13.93 1.79
C THR A 36 53.69 12.53 1.84
N ASP A 37 52.86 12.28 2.84
CA ASP A 37 51.86 11.20 2.75
C ASP A 37 50.63 11.78 2.06
N PRO A 38 49.97 11.04 1.15
CA PRO A 38 48.71 11.49 0.58
C PRO A 38 47.70 11.58 1.73
N VAL A 39 47.22 12.79 2.00
CA VAL A 39 46.11 13.04 2.92
C VAL A 39 44.91 12.23 2.40
N GLU A 40 44.54 11.17 3.10
CA GLU A 40 43.24 10.54 2.93
C GLU A 40 42.19 11.53 3.47
N GLN A 41 41.73 12.38 2.57
CA GLN A 41 40.72 13.41 2.81
C GLN A 41 39.45 12.74 3.36
N PRO A 42 38.80 13.29 4.41
CA PRO A 42 37.50 12.80 4.86
C PRO A 42 36.57 12.78 3.65
N SER A 43 35.96 11.64 3.35
CA SER A 43 35.08 11.51 2.18
C SER A 43 33.94 12.52 2.31
N GLU A 44 34.00 13.62 1.55
CA GLU A 44 32.91 14.59 1.51
C GLU A 44 31.64 13.90 1.00
N MET A 45 30.48 14.32 1.52
CA MET A 45 29.21 13.83 1.01
C MET A 45 28.99 14.38 -0.40
N ALA A 46 28.58 13.51 -1.33
CA ALA A 46 28.27 13.93 -2.68
C ALA A 46 27.07 14.89 -2.72
N ALA A 47 27.10 15.82 -3.68
CA ALA A 47 25.95 16.60 -4.07
C ALA A 47 25.35 16.01 -5.37
N TYR A 48 24.09 15.57 -5.32
CA TYR A 48 23.43 14.94 -6.45
C TYR A 48 21.90 15.11 -6.40
N ALA A 49 21.27 15.06 -7.58
CA ALA A 49 19.83 15.18 -7.75
C ALA A 49 19.27 13.97 -8.53
N LEU A 50 18.02 13.61 -8.24
CA LEU A 50 17.25 12.58 -8.94
C LEU A 50 16.71 13.16 -10.24
N GLU A 51 16.71 12.34 -11.29
CA GLU A 51 15.94 12.62 -12.49
C GLU A 51 14.44 12.40 -12.18
N HIS A 52 13.59 13.38 -12.45
CA HIS A 52 12.17 13.27 -12.17
C HIS A 52 11.33 13.99 -13.23
N GLN A 53 10.08 13.53 -13.40
CA GLN A 53 9.05 14.26 -14.14
C GLN A 53 7.83 14.43 -13.25
N GLY A 54 7.54 15.68 -12.87
CA GLY A 54 6.56 15.97 -11.82
C GLY A 54 6.99 15.36 -10.48
N GLY A 55 6.10 14.62 -9.82
CA GLY A 55 6.36 13.97 -8.53
C GLY A 55 6.96 12.56 -8.61
N SER A 56 7.16 12.00 -9.81
CA SER A 56 7.59 10.61 -10.01
C SER A 56 9.03 10.52 -10.50
N CYS A 57 9.76 9.52 -10.01
CA CYS A 57 11.10 9.21 -10.52
C CYS A 57 10.93 8.49 -11.87
N SER A 58 11.01 9.24 -12.96
CA SER A 58 10.51 8.82 -14.28
C SER A 58 11.25 7.63 -14.87
N ASP A 59 12.48 7.37 -14.44
CA ASP A 59 13.35 6.31 -14.93
C ASP A 59 13.57 5.19 -13.89
N ALA A 60 12.90 5.25 -12.74
CA ALA A 60 13.09 4.27 -11.68
C ALA A 60 12.57 2.88 -12.09
N VAL A 61 13.43 1.86 -11.94
CA VAL A 61 13.11 0.47 -12.24
C VAL A 61 13.06 -0.33 -10.94
N VAL A 62 11.91 -0.91 -10.63
CA VAL A 62 11.72 -1.83 -9.50
C VAL A 62 11.94 -3.26 -10.00
N THR A 63 12.86 -4.00 -9.39
CA THR A 63 13.11 -5.42 -9.65
C THR A 63 12.83 -6.22 -8.39
N GLY A 64 12.09 -7.32 -8.52
CA GLY A 64 11.77 -8.23 -7.41
C GLY A 64 10.29 -8.58 -7.34
N THR A 65 9.99 -9.61 -6.56
CA THR A 65 8.62 -9.99 -6.23
C THR A 65 8.36 -9.66 -4.76
N PHE A 66 7.32 -8.89 -4.50
CA PHE A 66 6.93 -8.47 -3.16
C PHE A 66 5.59 -9.10 -2.83
N LYS A 67 5.55 -9.95 -1.80
CA LYS A 67 4.32 -10.62 -1.35
C LYS A 67 4.02 -10.26 0.10
N ALA A 68 2.77 -9.93 0.41
CA ALA A 68 2.32 -9.67 1.78
C ALA A 68 2.67 -10.86 2.69
N GLY A 69 3.23 -10.59 3.87
CA GLY A 69 3.65 -11.60 4.85
C GLY A 69 4.92 -12.39 4.49
N THR A 70 5.51 -12.18 3.32
CA THR A 70 6.72 -12.90 2.88
C THR A 70 7.93 -11.96 2.88
N PRO A 71 9.04 -12.31 3.55
CA PRO A 71 10.25 -11.49 3.53
C PRO A 71 10.69 -11.15 2.12
N VAL A 72 11.12 -9.90 1.90
CA VAL A 72 11.64 -9.44 0.61
C VAL A 72 12.83 -10.30 0.21
N ALA A 73 12.76 -10.88 -0.99
CA ALA A 73 13.78 -11.79 -1.48
C ALA A 73 15.13 -11.09 -1.71
N ALA A 74 16.23 -11.82 -1.52
CA ALA A 74 17.56 -11.34 -1.85
C ALA A 74 17.62 -10.93 -3.34
N GLY A 75 18.06 -9.70 -3.60
CA GLY A 75 18.16 -9.14 -4.96
C GLY A 75 17.00 -8.24 -5.38
N ALA A 76 15.93 -8.13 -4.59
CA ALA A 76 14.91 -7.10 -4.80
C ALA A 76 15.53 -5.71 -4.63
N LYS A 77 15.31 -4.81 -5.61
CA LYS A 77 15.99 -3.51 -5.68
C LYS A 77 15.20 -2.46 -6.43
N ILE A 78 15.54 -1.20 -6.18
CA ILE A 78 15.18 -0.04 -7.01
C ILE A 78 16.46 0.47 -7.66
N GLN A 79 16.44 0.67 -8.98
CA GLN A 79 17.49 1.38 -9.71
C GLN A 79 16.95 2.71 -10.21
N VAL A 80 17.72 3.78 -10.06
CA VAL A 80 17.33 5.14 -10.44
C VAL A 80 18.54 5.94 -10.88
N THR A 81 18.39 6.83 -11.85
CA THR A 81 19.47 7.72 -12.29
C THR A 81 19.53 8.99 -11.44
N VAL A 82 20.75 9.38 -11.11
CA VAL A 82 21.06 10.65 -10.46
C VAL A 82 22.05 11.44 -11.29
N GLN A 83 21.93 12.76 -11.24
CA GLN A 83 22.90 13.70 -11.75
C GLN A 83 23.78 14.17 -10.59
N VAL A 84 25.08 13.85 -10.66
CA VAL A 84 26.09 14.19 -9.65
C VAL A 84 26.73 15.53 -10.00
N ALA A 85 26.67 16.47 -9.06
CA ALA A 85 27.27 17.80 -9.15
C ALA A 85 28.59 17.88 -8.37
N MET A 86 28.77 17.06 -7.33
CA MET A 86 30.00 16.98 -6.55
C MET A 86 30.31 15.52 -6.22
N PRO A 87 31.50 15.00 -6.58
CA PRO A 87 31.96 13.67 -6.16
C PRO A 87 31.95 13.52 -4.64
N GLY A 88 31.83 12.30 -4.15
CA GLY A 88 31.75 12.05 -2.71
C GLY A 88 30.99 10.78 -2.35
N ALA A 89 30.96 10.48 -1.06
CA ALA A 89 30.17 9.38 -0.52
C ALA A 89 28.67 9.73 -0.58
N TRP A 90 27.82 8.73 -0.80
CA TRP A 90 26.38 8.88 -0.79
C TRP A 90 25.70 7.73 -0.06
N ILE A 91 24.55 8.03 0.54
CA ILE A 91 23.62 7.06 1.11
C ILE A 91 22.21 7.54 0.83
N LEU A 92 21.33 6.63 0.42
CA LEU A 92 19.93 6.95 0.14
C LEU A 92 19.03 5.85 0.71
N THR A 93 17.99 6.27 1.43
CA THR A 93 17.02 5.39 2.08
C THR A 93 15.59 5.92 1.86
N THR A 94 14.64 5.05 1.55
CA THR A 94 13.24 5.42 1.29
C THR A 94 12.38 5.65 2.54
N GLY A 95 12.87 5.22 3.71
CA GLY A 95 12.06 5.03 4.92
C GLY A 95 11.20 3.76 4.86
N ASN A 96 10.54 3.44 5.98
CA ASN A 96 9.67 2.28 6.09
C ASN A 96 8.27 2.58 5.49
N VAL A 97 7.90 1.85 4.44
CA VAL A 97 6.57 1.90 3.84
C VAL A 97 6.06 0.46 3.72
N ASN A 98 4.90 0.19 4.31
CA ASN A 98 4.28 -1.14 4.32
C ASN A 98 5.23 -2.25 4.83
N GLY A 99 6.06 -1.97 5.83
CA GLY A 99 7.01 -2.95 6.39
C GLY A 99 8.26 -3.20 5.53
N MET A 100 8.44 -2.46 4.44
CA MET A 100 9.61 -2.52 3.57
C MET A 100 10.41 -1.21 3.59
N GLU A 101 11.69 -1.31 3.26
CA GLU A 101 12.58 -0.18 3.08
C GLU A 101 13.62 -0.52 1.99
N PHE A 102 14.04 0.48 1.21
CA PHE A 102 15.12 0.36 0.25
C PHE A 102 16.28 1.28 0.65
N THR A 103 17.48 0.73 0.66
CA THR A 103 18.71 1.45 1.03
C THR A 103 19.83 1.16 0.05
N GLY A 104 20.62 2.18 -0.30
CA GLY A 104 21.86 2.03 -1.04
C GLY A 104 22.89 3.05 -0.60
N GLY A 105 24.14 2.79 -0.94
CA GLY A 105 25.24 3.71 -0.70
C GLY A 105 26.45 3.38 -1.56
N GLY A 106 27.37 4.33 -1.66
CA GLY A 106 28.59 4.18 -2.45
C GLY A 106 29.35 5.50 -2.53
N THR A 107 30.21 5.62 -3.53
CA THR A 107 31.02 6.81 -3.76
C THR A 107 30.96 7.18 -5.24
N PHE A 108 30.67 8.45 -5.53
CA PHE A 108 30.87 9.01 -6.87
C PHE A 108 32.29 9.55 -6.99
N THR A 109 32.99 9.18 -8.05
CA THR A 109 34.38 9.60 -8.30
C THR A 109 34.48 10.78 -9.27
N ALA A 110 33.39 11.10 -9.97
CA ALA A 110 33.32 12.21 -10.91
C ALA A 110 31.88 12.79 -10.95
N THR A 111 31.74 13.95 -11.58
CA THR A 111 30.42 14.50 -11.92
C THR A 111 29.82 13.77 -13.13
N GLY A 112 28.51 13.81 -13.29
CA GLY A 112 27.81 13.15 -14.40
C GLY A 112 26.57 12.36 -13.99
N LYS A 113 26.04 11.57 -14.94
CA LYS A 113 24.89 10.69 -14.68
C LYS A 113 25.35 9.34 -14.17
N TYR A 114 24.76 8.90 -13.07
CA TYR A 114 25.01 7.60 -12.46
C TYR A 114 23.70 6.88 -12.20
N THR A 115 23.66 5.58 -12.46
CA THR A 115 22.57 4.71 -11.98
C THR A 115 22.95 4.17 -10.61
N ILE A 116 22.19 4.54 -9.59
CA ILE A 116 22.35 4.01 -8.23
C ILE A 116 21.37 2.86 -7.99
N THR A 117 21.73 1.96 -7.07
CA THR A 117 20.92 0.80 -6.71
C THR A 117 20.60 0.83 -5.21
N LEU A 118 19.32 0.70 -4.87
CA LEU A 118 18.82 0.60 -3.51
C LEU A 118 18.29 -0.81 -3.28
N MET A 119 18.86 -1.54 -2.33
CA MET A 119 18.48 -2.91 -2.00
C MET A 119 17.27 -2.91 -1.05
N GLY A 120 16.26 -3.70 -1.39
CA GLY A 120 15.04 -3.84 -0.61
C GLY A 120 15.21 -4.82 0.56
N ARG A 121 14.60 -4.50 1.69
CA ARG A 121 14.51 -5.37 2.88
C ARG A 121 13.15 -5.24 3.56
N GLY A 122 12.91 -6.14 4.51
CA GLY A 122 11.70 -6.15 5.34
C GLY A 122 10.69 -7.21 4.91
N THR A 123 9.47 -7.10 5.42
CA THR A 123 8.36 -7.99 5.11
C THR A 123 7.15 -7.13 4.78
N PRO A 124 6.64 -7.15 3.54
CA PRO A 124 5.45 -6.39 3.17
C PRO A 124 4.27 -6.79 4.06
N GLN A 125 3.51 -5.83 4.59
CA GLN A 125 2.40 -6.14 5.50
C GLN A 125 1.08 -6.35 4.75
N GLN A 126 0.79 -5.48 3.80
CA GLN A 126 -0.47 -5.45 3.04
C GLN A 126 -0.21 -5.57 1.54
N GLU A 127 -1.14 -6.18 0.81
CA GLU A 127 -1.14 -6.14 -0.66
C GLU A 127 -1.58 -4.77 -1.18
N GLY A 128 -1.09 -4.37 -2.35
CA GLY A 128 -1.42 -3.06 -2.93
C GLY A 128 -0.26 -2.41 -3.66
N SER A 129 -0.46 -1.13 -4.03
CA SER A 129 0.60 -0.29 -4.62
C SER A 129 1.02 0.77 -3.61
N PHE A 130 2.32 0.80 -3.30
CA PHE A 130 2.88 1.68 -2.28
C PHE A 130 3.93 2.60 -2.89
N ILE A 131 3.83 3.90 -2.57
CA ILE A 131 4.77 4.91 -3.06
C ILE A 131 5.91 5.07 -2.06
N PHE A 132 7.12 4.75 -2.50
CA PHE A 132 8.36 4.93 -1.75
C PHE A 132 8.97 6.28 -2.09
N PRO A 133 9.13 7.20 -1.12
CA PRO A 133 9.76 8.49 -1.39
C PRO A 133 11.28 8.35 -1.50
N LEU A 134 11.85 8.82 -2.59
CA LEU A 134 13.29 9.06 -2.73
C LEU A 134 13.56 10.54 -2.47
N LYS A 135 14.43 10.82 -1.50
CA LYS A 135 14.78 12.18 -1.08
C LYS A 135 16.29 12.36 -1.07
N THR A 136 16.77 13.32 -1.83
CA THR A 136 18.17 13.80 -1.77
C THR A 136 18.18 15.25 -1.29
N SER A 137 19.36 15.83 -1.09
CA SER A 137 19.50 17.25 -0.77
C SER A 137 18.99 18.18 -1.89
N GLY A 138 19.03 17.72 -3.15
CA GLY A 138 18.66 18.52 -4.32
C GLY A 138 17.31 18.21 -4.96
N SER A 139 16.61 17.14 -4.53
CA SER A 139 15.39 16.68 -5.21
C SER A 139 14.60 15.66 -4.40
N SER A 140 13.32 15.47 -4.74
CA SER A 140 12.51 14.36 -4.23
C SER A 140 11.52 13.85 -5.27
N CYS A 141 11.33 12.54 -5.33
CA CYS A 141 10.31 11.91 -6.18
C CYS A 141 9.82 10.59 -5.58
N GLY A 142 8.70 10.05 -6.07
CA GLY A 142 8.13 8.78 -5.63
C GLY A 142 8.37 7.62 -6.61
N VAL A 143 8.58 6.42 -6.07
CA VAL A 143 8.64 5.15 -6.83
C VAL A 143 7.52 4.24 -6.36
N THR A 144 6.71 3.72 -7.28
CA THR A 144 5.62 2.79 -6.93
C THR A 144 6.12 1.35 -6.91
N VAL A 145 6.00 0.68 -5.78
CA VAL A 145 6.26 -0.77 -5.62
C VAL A 145 4.93 -1.50 -5.44
N LYS A 146 4.70 -2.53 -6.27
CA LYS A 146 3.50 -3.37 -6.20
C LYS A 146 3.76 -4.60 -5.32
N VAL A 147 2.89 -4.82 -4.35
CA VAL A 147 2.87 -5.99 -3.45
C VAL A 147 1.66 -6.84 -3.79
N SER A 148 1.87 -8.13 -4.07
CA SER A 148 0.81 -9.11 -4.27
C SER A 148 0.48 -9.86 -2.98
N GLY A 149 -0.68 -10.53 -2.93
CA GLY A 149 -1.01 -11.47 -1.87
C GLY A 149 -0.06 -12.68 -1.83
N ASN A 150 -0.01 -13.37 -0.68
CA ASN A 150 0.77 -14.59 -0.52
C ASN A 150 0.05 -15.86 -1.00
N GLY A 151 -1.23 -15.74 -1.37
CA GLY A 151 -2.02 -16.86 -1.86
C GLY A 151 -1.66 -17.27 -3.30
N PRO A 152 -2.14 -18.44 -3.76
CA PRO A 152 -2.17 -18.75 -5.18
C PRO A 152 -2.88 -17.63 -5.94
N GLU A 153 -2.32 -17.20 -7.07
CA GLU A 153 -3.02 -16.24 -7.91
C GLU A 153 -4.21 -16.95 -8.57
N ILE A 154 -5.43 -16.48 -8.28
CA ILE A 154 -6.62 -16.98 -8.97
C ILE A 154 -6.51 -16.55 -10.44
N PRO A 155 -6.55 -17.48 -11.41
CA PRO A 155 -6.53 -17.14 -12.82
C PRO A 155 -7.56 -16.08 -13.14
N THR A 156 -7.17 -15.08 -13.92
CA THR A 156 -8.11 -14.04 -14.35
C THR A 156 -9.08 -14.62 -15.38
N PRO A 157 -10.39 -14.51 -15.17
CA PRO A 157 -11.38 -14.91 -16.15
C PRO A 157 -11.16 -14.20 -17.49
N PRO A 158 -11.37 -14.88 -18.63
CA PRO A 158 -11.29 -14.23 -19.94
C PRO A 158 -12.46 -13.27 -20.21
N ALA A 159 -13.53 -13.33 -19.42
CA ALA A 159 -14.71 -12.47 -19.55
C ALA A 159 -14.43 -10.98 -19.26
N ASP A 160 -15.24 -10.12 -19.88
CA ASP A 160 -15.20 -8.67 -19.67
C ASP A 160 -15.62 -8.24 -18.25
N PHE A 161 -16.52 -9.01 -17.62
CA PHE A 161 -17.04 -8.75 -16.29
C PHE A 161 -16.98 -10.01 -15.43
N TYR A 162 -16.39 -9.88 -14.26
CA TYR A 162 -16.19 -10.98 -13.33
C TYR A 162 -15.92 -10.47 -11.92
N TYR A 163 -16.00 -11.39 -10.95
CA TYR A 163 -15.26 -11.26 -9.71
C TYR A 163 -14.47 -12.53 -9.42
N LYS A 164 -13.37 -12.37 -8.70
CA LYS A 164 -12.58 -13.44 -8.11
C LYS A 164 -12.10 -13.03 -6.74
N MET A 165 -12.02 -13.98 -5.81
CA MET A 165 -11.52 -13.73 -4.46
C MET A 165 -11.19 -15.04 -3.76
N THR A 166 -10.39 -14.97 -2.70
CA THR A 166 -10.19 -16.05 -1.74
C THR A 166 -10.95 -15.71 -0.47
N ALA A 167 -11.91 -16.54 -0.05
CA ALA A 167 -12.63 -16.41 1.21
C ALA A 167 -12.27 -17.57 2.15
N ASN A 168 -11.68 -17.27 3.32
CA ASN A 168 -11.18 -18.27 4.28
C ASN A 168 -10.32 -19.37 3.63
N GLY A 169 -9.48 -19.00 2.66
CA GLY A 169 -8.58 -19.92 1.97
C GLY A 169 -9.20 -20.74 0.83
N LYS A 170 -10.51 -20.60 0.57
CA LYS A 170 -11.16 -21.17 -0.63
C LYS A 170 -11.33 -20.10 -1.69
N ASP A 171 -10.96 -20.43 -2.92
CA ASP A 171 -11.10 -19.53 -4.06
C ASP A 171 -12.52 -19.58 -4.65
N TYR A 172 -13.01 -18.40 -5.01
CA TYR A 172 -14.31 -18.16 -5.62
C TYR A 172 -14.13 -17.31 -6.86
N MET A 173 -14.91 -17.63 -7.89
CA MET A 173 -14.87 -16.94 -9.17
C MET A 173 -16.24 -17.03 -9.84
N GLN A 174 -16.72 -15.92 -10.39
CA GLN A 174 -17.84 -15.90 -11.33
C GLN A 174 -17.60 -14.88 -12.42
N GLU A 175 -18.14 -15.16 -13.60
CA GLU A 175 -17.97 -14.36 -14.79
C GLU A 175 -19.26 -14.29 -15.60
N VAL A 176 -19.41 -13.21 -16.36
CA VAL A 176 -20.50 -13.04 -17.33
C VAL A 176 -20.05 -13.63 -18.65
N THR A 177 -20.77 -14.65 -19.12
CA THR A 177 -20.52 -15.31 -20.40
C THR A 177 -21.82 -15.42 -21.19
N ASP A 178 -21.74 -15.47 -22.52
CA ASP A 178 -22.94 -15.53 -23.39
C ASP A 178 -23.81 -16.77 -23.14
N ALA A 179 -23.20 -17.88 -22.72
CA ALA A 179 -23.89 -19.12 -22.38
C ALA A 179 -24.23 -19.24 -20.88
N GLY A 180 -23.78 -18.28 -20.06
CA GLY A 180 -23.93 -18.28 -18.62
C GLY A 180 -25.27 -17.73 -18.16
N LEU A 181 -25.65 -18.09 -16.94
CA LEU A 181 -26.82 -17.53 -16.24
C LEU A 181 -26.45 -16.40 -15.28
N TYR A 182 -25.18 -15.95 -15.30
CA TYR A 182 -24.74 -14.77 -14.58
C TYR A 182 -24.80 -13.56 -15.49
N VAL A 183 -25.32 -12.47 -14.93
CA VAL A 183 -25.41 -11.19 -15.63
C VAL A 183 -24.63 -10.13 -14.87
N LEU A 184 -24.17 -9.14 -15.63
CA LEU A 184 -23.75 -7.88 -15.07
C LEU A 184 -24.98 -7.15 -14.55
N VAL A 185 -24.95 -6.76 -13.28
CA VAL A 185 -25.94 -5.83 -12.71
C VAL A 185 -25.31 -4.47 -12.51
N SER A 186 -26.08 -3.42 -12.78
CA SER A 186 -25.78 -2.04 -12.43
C SER A 186 -27.02 -1.47 -11.76
N GLN A 187 -26.88 -0.94 -10.56
CA GLN A 187 -28.00 -0.50 -9.72
C GLN A 187 -27.74 0.88 -9.14
N THR A 188 -28.82 1.64 -8.98
CA THR A 188 -28.84 2.91 -8.25
C THR A 188 -29.79 2.76 -7.07
N THR A 189 -29.37 3.23 -5.90
CA THR A 189 -30.22 3.25 -4.70
C THR A 189 -30.12 4.63 -4.07
N GLY A 190 -31.25 5.26 -3.83
CA GLY A 190 -31.33 6.64 -3.33
C GLY A 190 -32.31 7.49 -4.13
N GLY A 191 -32.22 8.80 -3.93
CA GLY A 191 -33.01 9.80 -4.64
C GLY A 191 -32.09 10.68 -5.48
N THR A 192 -31.97 11.96 -5.10
CA THR A 192 -31.04 12.92 -5.73
C THR A 192 -29.58 12.49 -5.63
N ASP A 193 -29.20 12.01 -4.45
CA ASP A 193 -27.88 11.45 -4.19
C ASP A 193 -28.01 9.93 -4.16
N VAL A 194 -27.11 9.25 -4.87
CA VAL A 194 -27.24 7.81 -5.12
C VAL A 194 -26.02 7.02 -4.66
N LEU A 195 -26.31 5.84 -4.13
CA LEU A 195 -25.38 4.72 -4.05
C LEU A 195 -25.39 3.99 -5.41
N LEU A 196 -24.22 3.87 -6.02
CA LEU A 196 -24.03 3.17 -7.29
C LEU A 196 -23.52 1.78 -7.01
N GLY A 197 -24.24 0.74 -7.43
CA GLY A 197 -23.83 -0.65 -7.31
C GLY A 197 -23.53 -1.28 -8.66
N THR A 198 -22.58 -2.20 -8.67
CA THR A 198 -22.35 -3.12 -9.78
C THR A 198 -22.16 -4.53 -9.21
N GLY A 199 -22.49 -5.56 -9.98
CA GLY A 199 -22.42 -6.93 -9.50
C GLY A 199 -22.35 -7.95 -10.62
N ILE A 200 -21.94 -9.17 -10.25
CA ILE A 200 -22.11 -10.35 -11.06
C ILE A 200 -23.12 -11.22 -10.31
N SER A 201 -24.34 -11.25 -10.82
CA SER A 201 -25.49 -11.82 -10.12
C SER A 201 -26.18 -12.88 -10.95
N TRP A 202 -26.80 -13.82 -10.25
CA TRP A 202 -27.54 -14.89 -10.90
C TRP A 202 -28.85 -14.36 -11.49
N ALA A 203 -29.05 -14.58 -12.80
CA ALA A 203 -30.25 -14.20 -13.53
C ALA A 203 -31.16 -15.41 -13.88
N GLY A 204 -30.92 -16.58 -13.28
CA GLY A 204 -31.85 -17.71 -13.42
C GLY A 204 -33.13 -17.52 -12.61
N SER A 205 -33.98 -18.55 -12.54
CA SER A 205 -35.29 -18.44 -11.88
C SER A 205 -35.21 -18.29 -10.35
N ALA A 206 -35.94 -17.29 -9.85
CA ALA A 206 -36.30 -16.97 -8.46
C ALA A 206 -35.18 -16.63 -7.46
N SER A 207 -34.19 -17.51 -7.26
CA SER A 207 -33.18 -17.36 -6.21
C SER A 207 -31.85 -17.97 -6.61
N LEU A 208 -30.74 -17.47 -6.04
CA LEU A 208 -29.41 -18.06 -6.20
C LEU A 208 -29.44 -19.54 -5.76
N PRO A 209 -29.12 -20.51 -6.63
CA PRO A 209 -29.08 -21.92 -6.26
C PRO A 209 -27.96 -22.21 -5.26
N LEU A 210 -28.13 -23.22 -4.41
CA LEU A 210 -27.04 -23.72 -3.56
C LEU A 210 -25.83 -24.14 -4.42
N GLY A 211 -24.63 -23.90 -3.91
CA GLY A 211 -23.38 -24.10 -4.65
C GLY A 211 -23.03 -22.98 -5.63
N LYS A 212 -23.84 -21.92 -5.71
CA LYS A 212 -23.57 -20.72 -6.51
C LYS A 212 -23.29 -19.53 -5.59
N THR A 213 -22.65 -18.50 -6.14
CA THR A 213 -22.21 -17.33 -5.39
C THR A 213 -22.46 -16.08 -6.21
N GLU A 214 -22.75 -14.95 -5.58
CA GLU A 214 -22.89 -13.67 -6.28
C GLU A 214 -22.32 -12.53 -5.46
N MET A 215 -21.90 -11.46 -6.14
CA MET A 215 -21.28 -10.31 -5.50
C MET A 215 -21.84 -9.02 -6.06
N ILE A 216 -22.06 -8.06 -5.17
CA ILE A 216 -22.36 -6.67 -5.50
C ILE A 216 -21.36 -5.78 -4.76
N ILE A 217 -20.69 -4.90 -5.49
CA ILE A 217 -19.88 -3.82 -4.93
C ILE A 217 -20.59 -2.50 -5.21
N ALA A 218 -20.74 -1.68 -4.18
CA ALA A 218 -21.32 -0.36 -4.27
C ALA A 218 -20.34 0.74 -3.86
N LYS A 219 -20.48 1.91 -4.49
CA LYS A 219 -19.77 3.15 -4.20
C LYS A 219 -20.77 4.27 -3.95
N GLY A 220 -20.69 4.91 -2.77
CA GLY A 220 -21.54 6.06 -2.41
C GLY A 220 -20.70 7.29 -2.05
N MET A 221 -21.22 8.52 -2.03
CA MET A 221 -22.53 9.04 -2.47
C MET A 221 -22.26 9.95 -3.67
N LEU A 222 -22.83 9.64 -4.84
CA LEU A 222 -22.74 10.55 -5.98
C LEU A 222 -23.90 11.55 -5.90
N ALA A 223 -23.57 12.79 -5.58
CA ALA A 223 -24.55 13.84 -5.39
C ALA A 223 -25.16 14.31 -6.71
N ASN A 224 -26.44 14.66 -6.69
CA ASN A 224 -27.19 15.17 -7.85
C ASN A 224 -27.01 14.30 -9.11
N PHE A 225 -27.17 12.99 -8.96
CA PHE A 225 -26.81 11.99 -9.97
C PHE A 225 -27.36 12.27 -11.38
N ASP A 226 -28.61 12.70 -11.48
CA ASP A 226 -29.26 12.97 -12.77
C ASP A 226 -28.63 14.16 -13.51
N ALA A 227 -27.99 15.08 -12.78
CA ALA A 227 -27.39 16.30 -13.33
C ALA A 227 -25.90 16.17 -13.65
N VAL A 228 -25.20 15.12 -13.17
CA VAL A 228 -23.75 15.02 -13.40
C VAL A 228 -23.42 14.79 -14.88
N SER A 229 -22.35 15.40 -15.35
CA SER A 229 -21.80 15.11 -16.68
C SER A 229 -21.18 13.70 -16.74
N ASN A 230 -20.96 13.20 -17.96
CA ASN A 230 -20.22 11.93 -18.15
C ASN A 230 -18.81 12.00 -17.55
N GLN A 231 -18.16 13.17 -17.64
CA GLN A 231 -16.83 13.37 -17.07
C GLN A 231 -16.86 13.34 -15.54
N GLU A 232 -17.83 13.98 -14.90
CA GLU A 232 -18.00 13.92 -13.44
C GLU A 232 -18.33 12.51 -12.96
N PHE A 233 -19.19 11.79 -13.70
CA PHE A 233 -19.47 10.38 -13.44
C PHE A 233 -18.19 9.53 -13.52
N LYS A 234 -17.35 9.75 -14.54
CA LYS A 234 -16.05 9.05 -14.68
C LYS A 234 -15.06 9.42 -13.58
N ASN A 235 -14.96 10.70 -13.23
CA ASN A 235 -14.10 11.19 -12.15
C ASN A 235 -14.51 10.60 -10.79
N PHE A 236 -15.79 10.28 -10.60
CA PHE A 236 -16.26 9.59 -9.40
C PHE A 236 -15.61 8.20 -9.23
N PHE A 237 -15.14 7.57 -10.31
CA PHE A 237 -14.43 6.28 -10.29
C PHE A 237 -12.95 6.41 -10.62
N GLN A 238 -12.34 7.57 -10.37
CA GLN A 238 -10.91 7.76 -10.64
C GLN A 238 -10.04 6.68 -9.96
N PRO A 239 -8.95 6.20 -10.60
CA PRO A 239 -8.04 5.27 -9.96
C PRO A 239 -7.50 5.81 -8.64
N GLY A 240 -7.44 4.96 -7.62
CA GLY A 240 -7.03 5.38 -6.28
C GLY A 240 -7.50 4.44 -5.19
N ASN A 241 -7.12 4.78 -3.97
CA ASN A 241 -7.51 4.04 -2.76
C ASN A 241 -8.78 4.65 -2.17
N TYR A 242 -9.68 3.78 -1.74
CA TYR A 242 -10.97 4.15 -1.19
C TYR A 242 -11.18 3.47 0.15
N ASN A 243 -11.80 4.20 1.08
CA ASN A 243 -12.20 3.63 2.35
C ASN A 243 -13.42 2.73 2.16
N TYR A 244 -13.54 1.70 3.00
CA TYR A 244 -14.79 0.99 3.14
C TYR A 244 -15.84 1.87 3.81
N MET A 245 -17.08 1.68 3.39
CA MET A 245 -18.24 2.39 3.90
C MET A 245 -18.43 2.10 5.38
N ILE A 246 -18.72 3.15 6.15
CA ILE A 246 -19.17 3.08 7.53
C ILE A 246 -20.65 3.42 7.60
N MET A 247 -21.34 2.91 8.61
CA MET A 247 -22.70 3.32 8.94
C MET A 247 -22.71 4.16 10.22
N ASN A 248 -23.28 5.37 10.11
CA ASN A 248 -23.51 6.26 11.24
C ASN A 248 -25.00 6.58 11.30
N ASN A 249 -25.67 6.26 12.42
CA ASN A 249 -27.11 6.49 12.61
C ASN A 249 -27.96 6.03 11.41
N GLN A 250 -27.77 4.78 10.97
CA GLN A 250 -28.49 4.17 9.84
C GLN A 250 -28.32 4.89 8.49
N THR A 251 -27.36 5.81 8.38
CA THR A 251 -27.01 6.49 7.14
C THR A 251 -25.71 5.90 6.60
N PHE A 252 -25.71 5.54 5.32
CA PHE A 252 -24.52 5.08 4.62
C PHE A 252 -23.54 6.25 4.45
N GLY A 253 -22.29 6.03 4.86
CA GLY A 253 -21.21 6.98 4.63
C GLY A 253 -20.70 6.97 3.18
N THR A 254 -19.70 7.80 2.92
CA THR A 254 -18.93 7.72 1.68
C THR A 254 -18.01 6.49 1.70
N GLY A 255 -17.77 5.88 0.54
CA GLY A 255 -16.85 4.75 0.42
C GLY A 255 -17.42 3.54 -0.32
N MET A 256 -16.76 2.40 -0.12
CA MET A 256 -17.02 1.14 -0.80
C MET A 256 -17.76 0.14 0.10
N LEU A 257 -18.82 -0.46 -0.41
CA LEU A 257 -19.58 -1.52 0.26
C LEU A 257 -19.53 -2.77 -0.59
N LEU A 258 -19.11 -3.90 0.00
CA LEU A 258 -19.15 -5.20 -0.65
C LEU A 258 -20.23 -6.05 0.00
N ASN A 259 -21.10 -6.63 -0.81
CA ASN A 259 -22.05 -7.66 -0.41
C ASN A 259 -21.78 -8.92 -1.24
N TRP A 260 -21.76 -10.06 -0.58
CA TRP A 260 -21.51 -11.35 -1.21
C TRP A 260 -22.44 -12.40 -0.64
N THR A 261 -23.03 -13.24 -1.49
CA THR A 261 -23.79 -14.41 -1.07
C THR A 261 -22.97 -15.65 -1.33
N ASP A 262 -22.77 -16.48 -0.29
CA ASP A 262 -21.99 -17.71 -0.39
C ASP A 262 -22.76 -18.89 -0.97
N GLU A 263 -22.08 -20.03 -1.16
CA GLU A 263 -22.66 -21.26 -1.70
C GLU A 263 -23.80 -21.86 -0.87
N LYS A 264 -23.96 -21.42 0.38
CA LYS A 264 -25.04 -21.83 1.29
C LYS A 264 -26.20 -20.85 1.27
N GLY A 265 -26.12 -19.79 0.48
CA GLY A 265 -27.12 -18.71 0.45
C GLY A 265 -27.00 -17.72 1.60
N VAL A 266 -25.88 -17.74 2.36
CA VAL A 266 -25.67 -16.79 3.46
C VAL A 266 -25.16 -15.47 2.87
N SER A 267 -25.79 -14.36 3.25
CA SER A 267 -25.35 -13.03 2.88
C SER A 267 -24.26 -12.52 3.83
N TRP A 268 -23.22 -11.97 3.22
CA TRP A 268 -22.04 -11.42 3.86
C TRP A 268 -21.84 -9.99 3.40
N THR A 269 -21.44 -9.10 4.31
CA THR A 269 -21.21 -7.69 4.01
C THR A 269 -19.89 -7.19 4.59
N SER A 270 -19.22 -6.26 3.89
CA SER A 270 -18.04 -5.56 4.42
C SER A 270 -18.41 -4.50 5.46
N LEU A 271 -19.70 -4.28 5.70
CA LEU A 271 -20.18 -3.28 6.63
C LEU A 271 -20.04 -3.75 8.08
N ASN A 272 -19.23 -3.02 8.85
CA ASN A 272 -18.98 -3.29 10.26
C ASN A 272 -19.32 -2.08 11.13
N GLY A 273 -20.59 -1.67 11.11
CA GLY A 273 -21.08 -0.50 11.85
C GLY A 273 -20.23 0.76 11.61
N ALA A 274 -19.85 1.43 12.70
CA ALA A 274 -19.09 2.69 12.67
C ALA A 274 -17.56 2.51 12.58
N THR A 275 -17.03 1.29 12.75
CA THR A 275 -15.58 1.05 12.84
C THR A 275 -14.90 0.82 11.48
N GLY A 276 -15.67 0.64 10.41
CA GLY A 276 -15.14 0.42 9.06
C GLY A 276 -14.30 -0.86 8.95
N GLN A 277 -13.24 -0.80 8.13
CA GLN A 277 -12.34 -1.92 7.85
C GLN A 277 -10.88 -1.50 8.09
N PRO A 278 -10.39 -1.49 9.35
CA PRO A 278 -9.09 -0.91 9.69
C PRO A 278 -7.89 -1.60 8.99
N ASN A 279 -8.05 -2.86 8.58
CA ASN A 279 -7.04 -3.63 7.84
C ASN A 279 -7.49 -3.99 6.42
N GLY A 280 -8.63 -3.48 5.97
CA GLY A 280 -9.12 -3.73 4.62
C GLY A 280 -8.54 -2.72 3.64
N THR A 281 -8.20 -3.19 2.44
CA THR A 281 -7.81 -2.34 1.33
C THR A 281 -8.88 -2.36 0.25
N PHE A 282 -9.12 -1.21 -0.38
CA PHE A 282 -9.95 -1.12 -1.59
C PHE A 282 -9.30 -0.14 -2.56
N THR A 283 -9.04 -0.59 -3.79
CA THR A 283 -8.40 0.21 -4.82
C THR A 283 -9.18 0.10 -6.12
N ILE A 284 -9.56 1.24 -6.70
CA ILE A 284 -9.98 1.30 -8.10
C ILE A 284 -8.71 1.37 -8.95
N MET A 285 -8.54 0.41 -9.85
CA MET A 285 -7.37 0.31 -10.73
C MET A 285 -7.56 1.08 -12.04
N SER A 286 -8.75 0.99 -12.63
CA SER A 286 -9.12 1.71 -13.85
C SER A 286 -10.62 1.94 -13.92
N ALA A 287 -11.00 3.00 -14.65
CA ALA A 287 -12.37 3.30 -15.04
C ALA A 287 -12.35 3.72 -16.51
N GLU A 288 -12.82 2.84 -17.37
CA GLU A 288 -12.75 2.95 -18.83
C GLU A 288 -14.15 3.09 -19.42
N ASP A 289 -14.27 3.85 -20.50
CA ASP A 289 -15.55 3.98 -21.19
C ASP A 289 -15.94 2.62 -21.76
N TRP A 290 -17.18 2.22 -21.49
CA TRP A 290 -17.75 0.99 -22.01
C TRP A 290 -19.04 1.34 -22.75
N SER A 291 -19.13 0.83 -23.98
CA SER A 291 -20.35 0.81 -24.76
C SER A 291 -21.35 -0.14 -24.10
N GLY A 292 -21.97 0.36 -23.01
CA GLY A 292 -23.04 -0.31 -22.28
C GLY A 292 -24.32 -0.39 -23.11
N TYR A 293 -25.47 -0.24 -22.45
CA TYR A 293 -26.76 -0.37 -23.11
C TYR A 293 -27.19 0.89 -23.86
N PRO A 294 -28.02 0.77 -24.91
CA PRO A 294 -28.62 1.93 -25.58
C PRO A 294 -29.28 2.89 -24.58
N GLY A 295 -28.98 4.19 -24.70
CA GLY A 295 -29.48 5.22 -23.78
C GLY A 295 -28.66 5.43 -22.51
N TYR A 296 -27.56 4.68 -22.32
CA TYR A 296 -26.70 4.79 -21.14
C TYR A 296 -25.26 5.20 -21.51
N TYR A 297 -24.63 5.94 -20.60
CA TYR A 297 -23.19 6.09 -20.52
C TYR A 297 -22.68 5.03 -19.53
N GLY A 298 -21.77 4.17 -19.99
CA GLY A 298 -21.26 3.04 -19.22
C GLY A 298 -19.78 3.18 -18.90
N LEU A 299 -19.40 2.73 -17.71
CA LEU A 299 -18.02 2.61 -17.28
C LEU A 299 -17.72 1.16 -16.89
N LYS A 300 -16.64 0.62 -17.45
CA LYS A 300 -16.01 -0.62 -16.97
C LYS A 300 -14.99 -0.22 -15.90
N VAL A 301 -15.18 -0.72 -14.69
CA VAL A 301 -14.35 -0.35 -13.53
C VAL A 301 -13.68 -1.59 -12.98
N LYS A 302 -12.34 -1.59 -13.00
CA LYS A 302 -11.53 -2.65 -12.41
C LYS A 302 -11.16 -2.29 -10.98
N MET A 303 -11.46 -3.17 -10.04
CA MET A 303 -11.33 -2.97 -8.60
C MET A 303 -10.55 -4.11 -7.97
N LYS A 304 -9.74 -3.79 -6.96
CA LYS A 304 -9.09 -4.76 -6.07
C LYS A 304 -9.47 -4.50 -4.62
N PHE A 305 -9.64 -5.56 -3.85
CA PHE A 305 -10.10 -5.46 -2.48
C PHE A 305 -9.61 -6.60 -1.59
N SER A 306 -9.35 -6.25 -0.32
CA SER A 306 -9.18 -7.18 0.79
C SER A 306 -9.96 -6.63 1.99
N CYS A 307 -10.68 -7.47 2.71
CA CYS A 307 -11.48 -7.06 3.86
C CYS A 307 -11.95 -8.26 4.68
N LYS A 308 -12.62 -7.98 5.80
CA LYS A 308 -13.46 -8.96 6.48
C LYS A 308 -14.91 -8.78 6.03
N LEU A 309 -15.65 -9.88 5.88
CA LEU A 309 -17.09 -9.85 5.73
C LEU A 309 -17.78 -10.44 6.95
N TYR A 310 -18.96 -9.90 7.26
CA TYR A 310 -19.78 -10.24 8.41
C TYR A 310 -21.17 -10.67 7.95
N ASN A 311 -21.81 -11.56 8.70
CA ASN A 311 -23.20 -11.93 8.46
C ASN A 311 -24.07 -11.65 9.70
N GLU A 312 -25.39 -11.75 9.55
CA GLU A 312 -26.35 -11.48 10.62
C GLU A 312 -26.25 -12.45 11.81
N ALA A 313 -25.70 -13.64 11.59
CA ALA A 313 -25.47 -14.64 12.65
C ALA A 313 -24.20 -14.37 13.47
N GLY A 314 -23.49 -13.26 13.24
CA GLY A 314 -22.23 -12.91 13.92
C GLY A 314 -21.01 -13.66 13.38
N GLY A 315 -21.14 -14.34 12.24
CA GLY A 315 -20.02 -14.95 11.55
C GLY A 315 -19.11 -13.91 10.91
N GLU A 316 -17.83 -14.24 10.82
CA GLU A 316 -16.81 -13.44 10.16
C GLU A 316 -15.99 -14.32 9.21
N LEU A 317 -15.62 -13.78 8.05
CA LEU A 317 -14.64 -14.37 7.16
C LEU A 317 -13.68 -13.34 6.60
N THR A 318 -12.49 -13.76 6.20
CA THR A 318 -11.48 -12.90 5.59
C THR A 318 -11.45 -13.11 4.07
N ILE A 319 -11.49 -12.00 3.34
CA ILE A 319 -11.32 -11.90 1.89
C ILE A 319 -9.91 -11.41 1.57
N THR A 320 -9.21 -12.17 0.73
CA THR A 320 -7.93 -11.80 0.11
C THR A 320 -8.01 -12.01 -1.40
N ASN A 321 -7.05 -11.45 -2.15
CA ASN A 321 -6.99 -11.59 -3.62
C ASN A 321 -8.27 -11.14 -4.33
N GLY A 322 -9.06 -10.26 -3.71
CA GLY A 322 -10.31 -9.78 -4.26
C GLY A 322 -10.06 -8.91 -5.49
N GLU A 323 -10.69 -9.26 -6.60
CA GLU A 323 -10.68 -8.48 -7.83
C GLU A 323 -12.06 -8.57 -8.48
N MET A 324 -12.56 -7.44 -8.97
CA MET A 324 -13.80 -7.38 -9.73
C MET A 324 -13.64 -6.42 -10.90
N VAL A 325 -14.13 -6.84 -12.07
CA VAL A 325 -14.42 -5.92 -13.17
C VAL A 325 -15.92 -5.80 -13.26
N GLY A 326 -16.43 -4.63 -12.87
CA GLY A 326 -17.85 -4.30 -12.86
C GLY A 326 -18.20 -3.25 -13.91
N GLY A 327 -19.49 -3.10 -14.16
CA GLY A 327 -20.06 -2.10 -15.05
C GLY A 327 -21.01 -1.18 -14.31
N PHE A 328 -20.75 0.14 -14.37
CA PHE A 328 -21.61 1.17 -13.81
C PHE A 328 -22.28 1.96 -14.94
N LEU A 329 -23.57 2.23 -14.79
CA LEU A 329 -24.37 2.91 -15.80
C LEU A 329 -24.94 4.22 -15.27
N LYS A 330 -24.93 5.24 -16.13
CA LYS A 330 -25.68 6.49 -15.97
C LYS A 330 -26.56 6.71 -17.19
N LYS A 331 -27.80 7.14 -16.99
CA LYS A 331 -28.69 7.50 -18.11
C LYS A 331 -28.14 8.74 -18.83
N ARG A 332 -28.15 8.72 -20.16
CA ARG A 332 -27.72 9.86 -20.99
C ARG A 332 -28.71 11.02 -20.90
#